data_AF-A0A356TJ29-F1
#
_entry.id   AF-A0A356TJ29-F1
#
_cell.length_a   1.000
_cell.length_b   1.000
_cell.length_c   1.000
_cell.angle_alpha   90.00
_cell.angle_beta   90.00
_cell.angle_gamma   90.00
#
_symmetry.space_group_name_H-M   'P 1'
#
loop_
_entity.id
_entity.type
_entity.pdbx_description
1 polymer ?
#
loop_
_entity_poly.entity_id
_entity_poly.type
_entity_poly.pdbx_seq_one_letter_code
_entity_poly.pdbx_strand_id
1 'polypeptide(L)'
;NCGGCGTACASGEVCSMGTCGVTCLGGATLCGSSCVDTVNDATNCGGCGVTCAAGESCVSGSCGVRCAGGSMLCGSSCVDTANDAANCGGCGVACASGEVCSMGT
;
A
#
# COMPACT_ATOMS: atom_id res chain seq x y z
N ASN A 1 -36.37 -5.75 -7.24
CA ASN A 1 -36.75 -6.79 -6.27
C ASN A 1 -35.50 -7.32 -5.61
N CYS A 2 -35.13 -6.75 -4.46
CA CYS A 2 -34.06 -7.24 -3.61
C CYS A 2 -34.63 -7.80 -2.31
N GLY A 3 -34.57 -9.12 -2.12
CA GLY A 3 -35.14 -9.79 -0.94
C GLY A 3 -36.66 -9.96 -0.96
N GLY A 4 -37.37 -9.16 -1.76
CA GLY A 4 -38.82 -9.24 -1.95
C GLY A 4 -39.30 -8.56 -3.23
N CYS A 5 -40.58 -8.76 -3.55
CA CYS A 5 -41.24 -8.12 -4.69
C CYS A 5 -41.50 -6.64 -4.40
N GLY A 6 -41.18 -5.77 -5.37
CA GLY A 6 -41.26 -4.31 -5.23
C GLY A 6 -40.07 -3.66 -4.52
N THR A 7 -39.20 -4.43 -3.86
CA THR A 7 -38.05 -3.86 -3.13
C THR A 7 -36.96 -3.43 -4.09
N ALA A 8 -36.63 -2.14 -4.09
CA ALA A 8 -35.45 -1.59 -4.75
C ALA A 8 -34.45 -1.13 -3.68
N CYS A 9 -33.15 -1.22 -4.00
CA CYS A 9 -32.11 -0.72 -3.10
C CYS A 9 -32.03 0.80 -3.16
N ALA A 10 -31.49 1.42 -2.12
CA ALA A 10 -31.25 2.85 -2.12
C ALA A 10 -30.23 3.22 -3.21
N SER A 11 -30.19 4.50 -3.58
CA SER A 11 -29.20 4.99 -4.54
C SER A 11 -27.77 4.68 -4.07
N GLY A 12 -27.01 3.95 -4.88
CA GLY A 12 -25.63 3.54 -4.57
C GLY A 12 -25.49 2.16 -3.92
N GLU A 13 -26.60 1.49 -3.58
CA GLU A 13 -26.60 0.12 -3.11
C GLU A 13 -26.84 -0.86 -4.25
N VAL A 14 -26.18 -2.01 -4.18
CA VAL A 14 -26.42 -3.14 -5.08
C VAL A 14 -27.18 -4.22 -4.33
N CYS A 15 -28.07 -4.91 -5.04
CA CYS A 15 -28.71 -6.09 -4.48
C CYS A 15 -27.78 -7.29 -4.61
N SER A 16 -27.38 -7.86 -3.47
CA SER A 16 -26.61 -9.10 -3.42
C SER A 16 -27.27 -10.08 -2.46
N MET A 17 -27.55 -11.30 -2.93
CA MET A 17 -28.23 -12.35 -2.15
C MET A 17 -29.53 -11.90 -1.46
N GLY A 18 -30.30 -11.02 -2.12
CA GLY A 18 -31.55 -10.51 -1.57
C GLY A 18 -31.40 -9.45 -0.47
N THR A 19 -30.19 -8.95 -0.24
CA THR A 19 -29.92 -7.84 0.68
C THR A 19 -29.34 -6.67 -0.11
N CYS A 20 -29.82 -5.46 0.16
CA CYS A 20 -29.23 -4.24 -0.38
C CYS A 20 -28.00 -3.88 0.45
N GLY A 21 -26.90 -3.57 -0.21
CA GLY A 21 -25.70 -3.11 0.46
C GLY A 21 -24.78 -2.32 -0.46
N VAL A 22 -23.95 -1.48 0.14
CA VAL A 22 -22.87 -0.81 -0.56
C VAL A 22 -21.81 -1.85 -0.94
N THR A 23 -21.52 -1.98 -2.22
CA THR A 23 -20.39 -2.80 -2.69
C THR A 23 -19.27 -1.89 -3.17
N CYS A 24 -18.08 -2.14 -2.66
CA CYS A 24 -16.89 -1.43 -3.06
C CYS A 24 -16.28 -2.11 -4.29
N LEU A 25 -16.18 -1.33 -5.37
CA LEU A 25 -15.55 -1.77 -6.62
C LEU A 25 -14.01 -1.76 -6.48
N GLY A 26 -13.33 -2.56 -7.29
CA GLY A 26 -11.87 -2.54 -7.38
C GLY A 26 -11.12 -3.09 -6.17
N GLY A 27 -11.78 -3.87 -5.30
CA GLY A 27 -11.14 -4.45 -4.11
C GLY A 27 -11.01 -3.50 -2.92
N ALA A 28 -11.59 -2.30 -3.00
CA ALA A 28 -11.70 -1.39 -1.87
C ALA A 28 -12.53 -2.02 -0.73
N THR A 29 -12.24 -1.62 0.50
CA THR A 29 -12.91 -2.11 1.71
C THR A 29 -14.02 -1.14 2.11
N LEU A 30 -15.18 -1.69 2.49
CA LEU A 30 -16.27 -0.88 3.04
C LEU A 30 -15.96 -0.49 4.48
N CYS A 31 -15.77 0.81 4.70
CA CYS A 31 -15.52 1.42 6.01
C CYS A 31 -16.71 2.32 6.36
N GLY A 32 -17.67 1.76 7.09
CA GLY A 32 -18.95 2.42 7.35
C GLY A 32 -19.76 2.57 6.06
N SER A 33 -19.94 3.80 5.59
CA SER A 33 -20.65 4.13 4.35
C SER A 33 -19.74 4.45 3.16
N SER A 34 -18.41 4.40 3.35
CA SER A 34 -17.43 4.78 2.33
C SER A 34 -16.54 3.61 1.94
N CYS A 35 -16.19 3.54 0.66
CA CYS A 35 -15.22 2.58 0.15
C CYS A 35 -13.83 3.19 0.20
N VAL A 36 -12.90 2.56 0.90
CA VAL A 36 -11.52 3.03 1.05
C VAL A 36 -10.54 2.00 0.52
N ASP A 37 -9.41 2.48 0.00
CA ASP A 37 -8.35 1.61 -0.48
C ASP A 37 -7.43 1.22 0.68
N THR A 38 -7.65 0.04 1.26
CA THR A 38 -6.81 -0.43 2.37
C THR A 38 -5.41 -0.88 1.96
N VAL A 39 -5.08 -0.85 0.67
CA VAL A 39 -3.80 -1.29 0.12
C VAL A 39 -2.85 -0.12 -0.11
N ASN A 40 -3.39 1.05 -0.46
CA ASN A 40 -2.57 2.22 -0.84
C ASN A 40 -2.95 3.53 -0.11
N ASP A 41 -4.08 3.58 0.62
CA ASP A 41 -4.45 4.78 1.38
C ASP A 41 -3.69 4.84 2.72
N ALA A 42 -2.85 5.87 2.87
CA ALA A 42 -2.08 6.09 4.09
C ALA A 42 -2.95 6.39 5.33
N THR A 43 -4.24 6.69 5.17
CA THR A 43 -5.20 6.92 6.27
C THR A 43 -6.10 5.72 6.56
N ASN A 44 -6.03 4.67 5.74
CA ASN A 44 -6.81 3.44 5.87
C ASN A 44 -5.95 2.18 5.63
N CYS A 45 -4.66 2.21 5.98
CA CYS A 45 -3.70 1.20 5.56
C CYS A 45 -3.84 -0.12 6.30
N GLY A 46 -4.17 -1.20 5.59
CA GLY A 46 -4.47 -2.50 6.17
C GLY A 46 -5.85 -2.59 6.85
N GLY A 47 -6.56 -1.47 6.96
CA GLY A 47 -7.89 -1.42 7.58
C GLY A 47 -8.44 0.00 7.75
N CYS A 48 -9.75 0.09 7.98
CA CYS A 48 -10.45 1.36 8.17
C CYS A 48 -9.83 2.23 9.27
N GLY A 49 -9.49 3.47 8.95
CA GLY A 49 -8.95 4.46 9.88
C GLY A 49 -7.51 4.18 10.38
N VAL A 50 -6.84 3.15 9.85
CA VAL A 50 -5.45 2.86 10.20
C VAL A 50 -4.56 3.85 9.47
N THR A 51 -4.02 4.82 10.21
CA THR A 51 -3.16 5.87 9.65
C THR A 51 -1.70 5.54 9.83
N CYS A 52 -0.92 5.65 8.76
CA CYS A 52 0.54 5.47 8.80
C CYS A 52 1.23 6.64 9.51
N ALA A 53 2.41 6.37 10.08
CA ALA A 53 3.17 7.41 10.75
C ALA A 53 3.65 8.49 9.75
N ALA A 54 4.02 9.66 10.26
CA ALA A 54 4.58 10.71 9.42
C ALA A 54 5.84 10.21 8.68
N GLY A 55 5.82 10.31 7.34
CA GLY A 55 6.90 9.81 6.48
C GLY A 55 6.71 8.37 5.97
N GLU A 56 5.70 7.65 6.46
CA GLU A 56 5.33 6.34 5.92
C GLU A 56 4.24 6.48 4.85
N SER A 57 4.18 5.48 3.97
CA SER A 57 3.09 5.31 3.01
C SER A 57 2.45 3.95 3.23
N CYS A 58 1.22 3.79 2.75
CA CYS A 58 0.64 2.47 2.68
C CYS A 58 1.23 1.69 1.51
N VAL A 59 1.92 0.59 1.81
CA VAL A 59 2.55 -0.28 0.83
C VAL A 59 1.95 -1.67 0.98
N SER A 60 1.12 -2.06 0.03
CA SER A 60 0.47 -3.38 0.02
C SER A 60 -0.31 -3.68 1.30
N GLY A 61 -0.98 -2.68 1.86
CA GLY A 61 -1.77 -2.81 3.08
C GLY A 61 -0.98 -2.83 4.38
N SER A 62 0.28 -2.39 4.36
CA SER A 62 1.08 -2.16 5.56
C SER A 62 1.77 -0.81 5.50
N CYS A 63 1.78 -0.10 6.63
CA CYS A 63 2.53 1.15 6.73
C CYS A 63 4.02 0.86 6.68
N GLY A 64 4.72 1.60 5.83
CA GLY A 64 6.15 1.47 5.71
C GLY A 64 6.76 2.60 4.92
N VAL A 65 8.07 2.76 5.06
CA VAL A 65 8.84 3.70 4.25
C VAL A 65 8.96 3.13 2.85
N ARG A 66 8.46 3.87 1.86
CA ARG A 66 8.65 3.54 0.46
C ARG A 66 9.85 4.31 -0.08
N CYS A 67 10.87 3.57 -0.50
CA CYS A 67 12.01 4.17 -1.16
C CYS A 67 11.70 4.49 -2.63
N ALA A 68 11.94 5.74 -3.01
CA ALA A 68 11.79 6.21 -4.38
C ALA A 68 12.95 5.74 -5.26
N GLY A 69 12.77 5.76 -6.58
CA GLY A 69 13.87 5.53 -7.53
C GLY A 69 14.46 4.11 -7.54
N GLY A 70 13.79 3.14 -6.92
CA GLY A 70 14.29 1.76 -6.83
C GLY A 70 15.35 1.55 -5.74
N SER A 71 15.61 2.57 -4.91
CA SER A 71 16.48 2.43 -3.74
C SER A 71 15.93 1.41 -2.74
N MET A 72 16.82 0.78 -1.98
CA MET A 72 16.47 -0.22 -0.97
C MET A 72 16.30 0.45 0.40
N LEU A 73 15.32 -0.01 1.17
CA LEU A 73 15.17 0.42 2.57
C LEU A 73 16.24 -0.30 3.43
N CYS A 74 17.20 0.47 3.92
CA CYS A 74 18.23 0.03 4.86
C CYS A 74 17.96 0.64 6.24
N GLY A 75 17.22 -0.09 7.08
CA GLY A 75 16.73 0.43 8.36
C GLY A 75 15.67 1.50 8.14
N SER A 76 15.97 2.74 8.51
CA SER A 76 15.08 3.90 8.32
C SER A 76 15.46 4.79 7.12
N SER A 77 16.48 4.40 6.35
CA SER A 77 17.01 5.20 5.24
C SER A 77 16.90 4.47 3.92
N CYS A 78 16.59 5.21 2.86
CA CYS A 78 16.62 4.71 1.49
C CYS A 78 18.02 4.85 0.91
N VAL A 79 18.56 3.74 0.42
CA VAL A 79 19.94 3.63 -0.05
C VAL A 79 19.96 3.12 -1.48
N ASP A 80 20.75 3.76 -2.33
CA ASP A 80 20.97 3.30 -3.70
C ASP A 80 21.98 2.16 -3.71
N THR A 81 21.50 0.94 -3.56
CA THR A 81 22.36 -0.25 -3.59
C THR A 81 22.94 -0.55 -4.98
N ALA A 82 22.57 0.19 -6.02
CA ALA A 82 23.13 0.02 -7.36
C ALA A 82 24.43 0.80 -7.56
N ASN A 83 24.63 1.91 -6.84
CA ASN A 83 25.76 2.82 -7.08
C ASN A 83 26.44 3.32 -5.79
N ASP A 84 25.92 3.01 -4.60
CA ASP A 84 26.55 3.36 -3.34
C ASP A 84 27.64 2.34 -2.98
N ALA A 85 28.91 2.78 -3.00
CA ALA A 85 30.07 1.96 -2.65
C ALA A 85 30.05 1.44 -1.19
N ALA A 86 29.27 2.03 -0.29
CA ALA A 86 29.10 1.53 1.08
C ALA A 86 27.95 0.51 1.21
N ASN A 87 27.13 0.34 0.17
CA ASN A 87 25.91 -0.47 0.19
C ASN A 87 25.68 -1.21 -1.13
N CYS A 88 26.75 -1.65 -1.79
CA CYS A 88 26.72 -2.22 -3.12
C CYS A 88 26.06 -3.60 -3.16
N GLY A 89 24.94 -3.71 -3.86
CA GLY A 89 24.13 -4.93 -3.93
C GLY A 89 23.29 -5.21 -2.67
N GLY A 90 23.46 -4.43 -1.61
CA GLY A 90 22.69 -4.57 -0.37
C GLY A 90 23.17 -3.66 0.76
N CYS A 91 22.33 -3.50 1.78
CA CYS A 91 22.64 -2.66 2.94
C CYS A 91 23.92 -3.10 3.66
N GLY A 92 24.86 -2.15 3.85
CA GLY A 92 26.13 -2.36 4.54
C GLY A 92 27.16 -3.19 3.77
N VAL A 93 26.89 -3.53 2.51
CA VAL A 93 27.83 -4.27 1.65
C VAL A 93 28.79 -3.27 1.02
N ALA A 94 29.93 -3.03 1.67
CA ALA A 94 30.93 -2.11 1.13
C ALA A 94 31.79 -2.78 0.04
N CYS A 95 32.07 -2.04 -1.04
CA CYS A 95 33.07 -2.42 -2.04
C CYS A 95 34.47 -2.47 -1.40
N ALA A 96 35.40 -3.23 -2.00
CA ALA A 96 36.78 -3.21 -1.56
C ALA A 96 37.44 -1.84 -1.87
N SER A 97 38.59 -1.58 -1.24
CA SER A 97 39.30 -0.32 -1.43
C SER A 97 39.69 -0.10 -2.89
N GLY A 98 39.20 0.98 -3.49
CA GLY A 98 39.46 1.35 -4.88
C GLY A 98 38.46 0.79 -5.89
N GLU A 99 37.48 -0.01 -5.44
CA GLU A 99 36.38 -0.47 -6.29
C GLU A 99 35.24 0.56 -6.31
N VAL A 100 34.43 0.48 -7.37
CA VAL A 100 33.21 1.28 -7.53
C VAL A 100 32.02 0.34 -7.57
N CYS A 101 30.90 0.77 -7.01
CA CYS A 101 29.66 0.05 -7.16
C CYS A 101 29.03 0.40 -8.51
N SER A 102 28.73 -0.61 -9.32
CA SER A 102 28.03 -0.42 -10.59
C SER A 102 26.98 -1.48 -10.78
N MET A 103 25.71 -1.05 -10.84
CA MET A 103 24.55 -1.95 -10.96
C MET A 103 24.45 -2.97 -9.82
N GLY A 104 24.99 -2.64 -8.64
CA GLY A 104 24.93 -3.49 -7.44
C GLY A 104 25.98 -4.60 -7.39
N THR A 105 27.06 -4.47 -8.15
CA THR A 105 28.24 -5.33 -8.13
C THR A 105 29.52 -4.52 -8.12
#